data_AF-A0A4Q1EV38-F1
#
_entry.id   AF-A0A4Q1EV38-F1
#
_cell.length_a   1.000
_cell.length_b   1.000
_cell.length_c   1.000
_cell.angle_alpha   90.00
_cell.angle_beta   90.00
_cell.angle_gamma   90.00
#
_symmetry.space_group_name_H-M   'P 1'
#
loop_
_entity.id
_entity.type
_entity.pdbx_description
1 polymer ?
#
loop_
_entity_poly.entity_id
_entity_poly.type
_entity_poly.pdbx_seq_one_letter_code
_entity_poly.pdbx_strand_id
1 'polypeptide(L)'
;MKRSINILFGNDLKDMGYKMSTVNHFEKKHKNYIYCIDKDISEFLLLRLLVSNSFGETKCIQSKFIPDLSTYSVNEFLNIINETENSYKKLIYSHKIH
;
A
#
# COMPACT_ATOMS: atom_id res chain seq x y z
N MET A 1 -13.53 -16.43 11.82
CA MET A 1 -12.24 -16.45 11.10
C MET A 1 -12.04 -15.06 10.49
N LYS A 2 -11.00 -14.32 10.91
CA LYS A 2 -10.79 -12.95 10.42
C LYS A 2 -10.37 -13.00 8.95
N ARG A 3 -11.02 -12.22 8.08
CA ARG A 3 -10.82 -12.30 6.62
C ARG A 3 -9.53 -11.57 6.22
N SER A 4 -8.73 -12.20 5.35
CA SER A 4 -7.54 -11.59 4.77
C SER A 4 -7.91 -10.42 3.86
N ILE A 5 -6.98 -9.47 3.66
CA ILE A 5 -7.19 -8.38 2.68
C ILE A 5 -7.40 -8.92 1.26
N ASN A 6 -6.82 -10.09 0.96
CA ASN A 6 -7.01 -10.78 -0.31
C ASN A 6 -8.49 -11.13 -0.55
N ILE A 7 -9.18 -11.62 0.49
CA ILE A 7 -10.60 -12.00 0.40
C ILE A 7 -11.49 -10.75 0.37
N LEU A 8 -11.13 -9.73 1.14
CA LEU A 8 -11.96 -8.54 1.31
C LEU A 8 -11.87 -7.57 0.12
N PHE A 9 -10.66 -7.33 -0.39
CA PHE A 9 -10.37 -6.23 -1.32
C PHE A 9 -9.40 -6.64 -2.45
N GLY A 10 -9.11 -7.93 -2.59
CA GLY A 10 -8.04 -8.41 -3.48
C GLY A 10 -8.31 -8.17 -4.97
N ASN A 11 -9.56 -8.19 -5.40
CA ASN A 11 -9.92 -7.87 -6.78
C ASN A 11 -9.81 -6.37 -7.03
N ASP A 12 -10.35 -5.55 -6.12
CA ASP A 12 -10.31 -4.10 -6.25
C ASP A 12 -8.86 -3.58 -6.28
N LEU A 13 -7.98 -4.13 -5.44
CA LEU A 13 -6.55 -3.80 -5.44
C LEU A 13 -5.86 -4.18 -6.76
N LYS A 14 -6.23 -5.33 -7.36
CA LYS A 14 -5.70 -5.72 -8.68
C LYS A 14 -6.17 -4.76 -9.77
N ASP A 15 -7.43 -4.34 -9.73
CA ASP A 15 -7.98 -3.35 -10.67
C ASP A 15 -7.28 -1.99 -10.53
N MET A 16 -6.83 -1.64 -9.33
CA MET A 16 -5.96 -0.48 -9.07
C MET A 16 -4.50 -0.66 -9.51
N GLY A 17 -4.13 -1.85 -10.01
CA GLY A 17 -2.79 -2.17 -10.51
C GLY A 17 -1.81 -2.73 -9.47
N TYR A 18 -2.29 -3.12 -8.28
CA TYR A 18 -1.47 -3.83 -7.31
C TYR A 18 -1.29 -5.30 -7.69
N LYS A 19 -0.10 -5.82 -7.43
CA LYS A 19 0.24 -7.23 -7.53
C LYS A 19 0.27 -7.83 -6.13
N MET A 20 -0.32 -9.01 -6.01
CA MET A 20 -0.27 -9.80 -4.78
C MET A 20 1.01 -10.64 -4.81
N SER A 21 1.92 -10.40 -3.85
CA SER A 21 3.16 -11.18 -3.78
C SER A 21 3.04 -12.33 -2.78
N THR A 22 2.33 -12.09 -1.66
CA THR A 22 1.96 -13.11 -0.67
C THR A 22 0.59 -12.78 -0.06
N VAL A 23 0.05 -13.69 0.76
CA VAL A 23 -1.17 -13.40 1.54
C VAL A 23 -0.93 -12.16 2.40
N ASN A 24 -1.91 -11.27 2.43
CA ASN A 24 -1.87 -9.99 3.13
C ASN A 24 -0.83 -8.97 2.65
N HIS A 25 -0.19 -9.20 1.49
CA HIS A 25 0.78 -8.26 0.92
C HIS A 25 0.46 -7.94 -0.54
N PHE A 26 0.30 -6.65 -0.82
CA PHE A 26 0.11 -6.11 -2.16
C PHE A 26 1.15 -5.03 -2.44
N GLU A 27 1.73 -5.05 -3.64
CA GLU A 27 2.69 -4.06 -4.09
C GLU A 27 2.35 -3.48 -5.47
N LYS A 28 2.59 -2.19 -5.64
CA LYS A 28 2.48 -1.48 -6.92
C LYS A 28 3.76 -0.70 -7.17
N LYS A 29 4.45 -1.01 -8.27
CA LYS A 29 5.73 -0.37 -8.61
C LYS A 29 5.50 0.89 -9.43
N HIS A 30 6.22 1.95 -9.09
CA HIS A 30 6.25 3.21 -9.83
C HIS A 30 7.70 3.72 -9.91
N LYS A 31 8.36 3.52 -11.06
CA LYS A 31 9.79 3.81 -11.24
C LYS A 31 10.62 3.04 -10.19
N ASN A 32 11.48 3.73 -9.45
CA ASN A 32 12.24 3.17 -8.33
C ASN A 32 11.47 3.20 -7.00
N TYR A 33 10.17 3.46 -7.01
CA TYR A 33 9.32 3.44 -5.81
C TYR A 33 8.38 2.24 -5.81
N ILE A 34 8.00 1.81 -4.61
CA ILE A 34 7.08 0.68 -4.40
C ILE A 34 6.04 1.11 -3.37
N TYR A 35 4.76 0.99 -3.74
CA TYR A 35 3.64 1.23 -2.83
C TYR A 35 3.27 -0.11 -2.25
N CYS A 36 3.36 -0.28 -0.94
CA CYS A 36 3.03 -1.52 -0.25
C CYS A 36 1.77 -1.36 0.58
N ILE A 37 0.95 -2.39 0.57
CA ILE A 37 -0.22 -2.56 1.41
C ILE A 37 -0.06 -3.89 2.12
N ASP A 38 0.10 -3.83 3.44
CA ASP A 38 0.29 -4.98 4.29
C ASP A 38 -0.86 -5.05 5.31
N LYS A 39 -1.34 -6.26 5.61
CA LYS A 39 -2.20 -6.49 6.77
C LYS A 39 -1.46 -7.33 7.80
N ASP A 40 -1.21 -6.76 8.97
CA ASP A 40 -0.55 -7.46 10.07
C ASP A 40 -1.54 -8.33 10.88
N ILE A 41 -1.00 -9.27 11.66
CA ILE A 41 -1.72 -10.21 12.54
C ILE A 41 -2.60 -9.45 13.56
N SER A 42 -2.20 -8.22 13.91
CA SER A 42 -2.92 -7.35 14.83
C SER A 42 -4.08 -6.56 14.17
N GLU A 43 -4.50 -6.93 12.95
CA GLU A 43 -5.61 -6.31 12.18
C GLU A 43 -5.37 -4.87 11.71
N PHE A 44 -4.15 -4.36 11.83
CA PHE A 44 -3.77 -3.08 11.24
C PHE A 44 -3.47 -3.23 9.76
N LEU A 45 -3.93 -2.26 8.98
CA LEU A 45 -3.39 -2.03 7.64
C LEU A 45 -2.16 -1.13 7.75
N LEU A 46 -1.08 -1.56 7.11
CA LEU A 46 0.14 -0.80 7.00
C LEU A 46 0.34 -0.43 5.53
N LEU A 47 0.27 0.87 5.25
CA LEU A 47 0.55 1.44 3.94
C LEU A 47 1.96 2.01 3.96
N ARG A 48 2.80 1.63 3.00
CA ARG A 48 4.20 2.08 2.93
C ARG A 48 4.56 2.58 1.53
N LEU A 49 5.43 3.58 1.50
CA LEU A 49 6.19 3.96 0.32
C LEU A 49 7.64 3.56 0.53
N LEU A 50 8.12 2.68 -0.33
CA LEU A 50 9.52 2.28 -0.38
C LEU A 50 10.19 2.94 -1.58
N VAL A 51 11.48 3.25 -1.45
CA VAL A 51 12.37 3.59 -2.56
C VAL A 51 13.42 2.49 -2.70
N SER A 52 13.71 2.09 -3.94
CA SER A 52 14.72 1.11 -4.28
C SER A 52 15.93 1.80 -4.91
N ASN A 53 17.13 1.37 -4.54
CA ASN A 53 18.37 1.82 -5.17
C ASN A 53 18.78 0.88 -6.33
N SER A 54 19.87 1.21 -7.02
CA SER A 54 20.41 0.43 -8.15
C SER A 54 20.87 -0.99 -7.77
N PHE A 55 21.09 -1.25 -6.48
CA PHE A 55 21.49 -2.55 -5.96
C PHE A 55 20.28 -3.42 -5.57
N GLY A 56 19.06 -2.91 -5.75
CA GLY A 56 17.81 -3.60 -5.41
C GLY A 56 17.43 -3.49 -3.93
N GLU A 57 18.19 -2.76 -3.13
CA GLU A 57 17.87 -2.53 -1.71
C GLU A 57 16.71 -1.55 -1.60
N THR A 58 15.80 -1.81 -0.66
CA THR A 58 14.63 -0.96 -0.43
C THR A 58 14.69 -0.25 0.91
N LYS A 59 14.40 1.05 0.92
CA LYS A 59 14.23 1.86 2.12
C LYS A 59 12.80 2.37 2.22
N CYS A 60 12.18 2.22 3.40
CA CYS A 60 10.90 2.84 3.68
C CYS A 60 11.09 4.35 3.89
N ILE A 61 10.37 5.17 3.13
CA ILE A 61 10.45 6.64 3.21
C ILE A 61 9.15 7.28 3.73
N GLN A 62 8.04 6.54 3.72
CA GLN A 62 6.79 6.95 4.36
C GLN A 62 6.01 5.72 4.79
N SER A 63 5.34 5.80 5.95
CA SER A 63 4.38 4.78 6.39
C SER A 63 3.13 5.41 6.97
N LYS A 64 2.02 4.68 6.91
CA LYS A 64 0.73 5.04 7.51
C LYS A 64 0.10 3.77 8.08
N PHE A 65 -0.27 3.84 9.36
CA PHE A 65 -0.99 2.77 10.04
C PHE A 65 -2.47 3.12 10.05
N ILE A 66 -3.31 2.13 9.78
CA ILE A 66 -4.76 2.26 9.80
C ILE A 66 -5.33 1.17 10.70
N PRO A 67 -5.94 1.55 11.84
CA PRO A 67 -6.58 0.60 12.73
C PRO A 67 -7.84 0.01 12.11
N ASP A 68 -8.06 -1.26 12.47
CA ASP A 68 -9.29 -2.00 12.33
C ASP A 68 -9.98 -1.91 10.95
N LEU A 69 -9.55 -2.79 10.05
CA LEU A 69 -10.15 -2.93 8.73
C LEU A 69 -11.60 -3.46 8.74
N SER A 70 -12.08 -4.02 9.86
CA SER A 70 -13.35 -4.76 9.88
C SER A 70 -14.60 -3.87 9.77
N THR A 71 -14.42 -2.57 9.95
CA THR A 71 -15.49 -1.56 9.92
C THR A 71 -15.61 -0.83 8.58
N TYR A 72 -14.61 -0.93 7.70
CA TYR A 72 -14.62 -0.22 6.43
C TYR A 72 -15.45 -0.95 5.37
N SER A 73 -16.33 -0.22 4.70
CA SER A 73 -16.85 -0.61 3.39
C SER A 73 -15.72 -0.65 2.34
N VAL A 74 -15.96 -1.36 1.23
CA VAL A 74 -15.04 -1.39 0.08
C VAL A 74 -14.73 0.03 -0.41
N ASN A 75 -15.74 0.90 -0.51
CA ASN A 75 -15.54 2.27 -0.99
C ASN A 75 -14.64 3.09 -0.05
N GLU A 76 -14.82 2.99 1.27
CA GLU A 76 -13.96 3.70 2.22
C GLU A 76 -12.52 3.18 2.16
N PHE A 77 -12.35 1.87 2.06
CA PHE A 77 -11.04 1.26 1.86
C PHE A 77 -10.35 1.82 0.60
N LEU A 78 -11.04 1.83 -0.55
CA LEU A 78 -10.48 2.33 -1.80
C LEU A 78 -10.17 3.84 -1.75
N ASN A 79 -11.01 4.63 -1.10
CA ASN A 79 -10.74 6.06 -0.88
C ASN A 79 -9.44 6.27 -0.08
N ILE A 80 -9.25 5.51 1.00
CA ILE A 80 -8.02 5.54 1.80
C ILE A 80 -6.78 5.21 0.97
N ILE A 81 -6.85 4.17 0.13
CA ILE A 81 -5.72 3.80 -0.75
C ILE A 81 -5.43 4.93 -1.74
N ASN A 82 -6.45 5.49 -2.39
CA ASN A 82 -6.30 6.59 -3.34
C ASN A 82 -5.70 7.86 -2.71
N GLU A 83 -6.19 8.27 -1.53
CA GLU A 83 -5.64 9.40 -0.79
C GLU A 83 -4.17 9.17 -0.44
N THR A 84 -3.84 7.96 -0.02
CA THR A 84 -2.47 7.58 0.35
C THR A 84 -1.55 7.57 -0.86
N GLU A 85 -1.98 6.99 -1.99
CA GLU A 85 -1.24 7.06 -3.26
C GLU A 85 -0.99 8.51 -3.70
N ASN A 86 -1.99 9.39 -3.55
CA ASN A 86 -1.85 10.80 -3.91
C ASN A 86 -0.84 11.52 -3.01
N SER A 87 -0.81 11.20 -1.71
CA SER A 87 0.24 11.67 -0.80
C SER A 87 1.62 11.20 -1.25
N TYR A 88 1.76 9.92 -1.60
CA TYR A 88 3.02 9.36 -2.09
C TYR A 88 3.48 10.01 -3.40
N LYS A 89 2.57 10.24 -4.35
CA LYS A 89 2.89 10.94 -5.61
C LYS A 89 3.45 12.35 -5.36
N LYS A 90 2.85 13.10 -4.43
CA LYS A 90 3.37 14.43 -4.03
C LYS A 90 4.77 14.33 -3.43
N LEU A 91 4.99 13.36 -2.55
CA LEU A 91 6.30 13.12 -1.93
C LEU A 91 7.37 12.72 -2.94
N ILE A 92 7.02 11.87 -3.91
CA ILE A 92 7.92 11.47 -5.01
C ILE A 92 8.29 12.68 -5.87
N TYR A 93 7.33 13.56 -6.14
CA TYR A 93 7.58 14.76 -6.93
C TYR A 93 8.56 15.69 -6.22
N SER A 94 8.36 15.94 -4.92
CA SER A 94 9.29 16.77 -4.13
C SER A 94 10.69 16.15 -3.99
N HIS A 95 10.79 14.82 -3.87
CA HIS A 95 12.07 14.11 -3.79
C HIS A 95 12.94 14.22 -5.06
N LYS A 96 12.35 14.56 -6.22
CA LYS A 96 13.09 14.69 -7.49
C LYS A 96 13.66 16.07 -7.75
N ILE A 97 13.32 17.06 -6.92
CA ILE A 97 13.75 18.45 -7.07
C ILE A 97 15.11 18.69 -6.35
N HIS A 98 15.70 17.64 -5.77
CA HIS A 98 17.03 17.65 -5.16
C HIS A 98 17.94 16.67 -5.89
#